data_AF-A0A2G1Y4E8-F1
#
_entry.id   AF-A0A2G1Y4E8-F1
#
_cell.length_a   1.000
_cell.length_b   1.000
_cell.length_c   1.000
_cell.angle_alpha   90.00
_cell.angle_beta   90.00
_cell.angle_gamma   90.00
#
_symmetry.space_group_name_H-M   'P 1'
#
loop_
_entity.id
_entity.type
_entity.pdbx_description
1 polymer ?
#
loop_
_entity_poly.entity_id
_entity_poly.type
_entity_poly.pdbx_seq_one_letter_code
_entity_poly.pdbx_strand_id
1 'polypeptide(L)' 'MSHPVLVRQYGNLAKLYIEFKECINAKLFLLKAIAIIKQLDYSHPDEDNIVTDLKLIEFNIKKQNKAGYKKKGKYCKSI' A
#
# COMPACT_ATOMS: atom_id res chain seq x y z
N MET A 1 -20.72 -8.24 -3.40
CA MET A 1 -20.27 -8.86 -2.14
C MET A 1 -18.76 -9.02 -2.20
N SER A 2 -18.01 -8.09 -1.61
CA SER A 2 -16.54 -8.14 -1.60
C SER A 2 -16.12 -9.17 -0.55
N HIS A 3 -15.54 -10.29 -0.98
CA HIS A 3 -15.21 -11.39 -0.06
C HIS A 3 -14.00 -11.02 0.80
N PRO A 4 -13.99 -11.26 2.13
CA PRO A 4 -12.86 -10.94 3.02
C PRO A 4 -11.50 -11.46 2.53
N VAL A 5 -11.48 -12.58 1.81
CA VAL A 5 -10.27 -13.13 1.16
C VAL A 5 -9.58 -12.14 0.21
N LEU A 6 -10.34 -11.23 -0.42
CA LEU A 6 -9.78 -10.19 -1.30
C LEU A 6 -8.89 -9.21 -0.54
N VAL A 7 -9.14 -8.98 0.77
CA VAL A 7 -8.29 -8.11 1.62
C VAL A 7 -6.86 -8.65 1.62
N ARG A 8 -6.70 -9.95 1.86
CA ARG A 8 -5.40 -10.62 1.86
C ARG A 8 -4.76 -10.62 0.48
N GLN A 9 -5.53 -10.88 -0.58
CA GLN A 9 -5.01 -10.88 -1.95
C GLN A 9 -4.48 -9.50 -2.35
N TYR A 10 -5.21 -8.43 -2.05
CA TYR A 10 -4.76 -7.07 -2.30
C TYR A 10 -3.56 -6.67 -1.43
N GLY A 11 -3.53 -7.09 -0.16
CA GLY A 11 -2.34 -6.91 0.69
C GLY A 11 -1.10 -7.60 0.11
N ASN A 12 -1.24 -8.82 -0.39
CA ASN A 12 -0.13 -9.54 -1.03
C ASN A 12 0.33 -8.88 -2.34
N LEU A 13 -0.60 -8.44 -3.19
CA LEU A 13 -0.26 -7.68 -4.40
C LEU A 13 0.47 -6.38 -4.05
N ALA A 14 0.01 -5.65 -3.03
CA ALA A 14 0.68 -4.45 -2.56
C ALA A 14 2.12 -4.73 -2.12
N LYS A 15 2.35 -5.82 -1.37
CA LYS A 15 3.70 -6.25 -0.96
C LYS A 15 4.60 -6.56 -2.16
N LEU A 16 4.09 -7.25 -3.18
CA LEU A 16 4.86 -7.46 -4.43
C LEU A 16 5.23 -6.14 -5.10
N TYR A 17 4.32 -5.17 -5.14
CA TYR A 17 4.61 -3.85 -5.68
C TYR A 17 5.59 -3.05 -4.80
N ILE A 18 5.57 -3.21 -3.48
CA ILE A 18 6.57 -2.65 -2.56
C ILE A 18 7.97 -3.18 -2.89
N GLU A 19 8.09 -4.50 -3.08
CA GLU A 19 9.36 -5.15 -3.48
C GLU A 19 9.85 -4.62 -4.84
N PHE A 20 8.93 -4.41 -5.79
CA PHE A 20 9.24 -3.77 -7.07
C PHE A 20 9.40 -2.25 -7.01
N LYS A 21 9.27 -1.64 -5.83
CA LYS A 21 9.32 -0.18 -5.61
C LYS A 21 8.27 0.60 -6.43
N GLU A 22 7.21 -0.07 -6.85
CA GLU A 22 6.05 0.49 -7.56
C GLU A 22 5.07 1.12 -6.57
N CYS A 23 5.47 2.23 -5.94
CA CYS A 23 4.74 2.79 -4.81
C CYS A 23 3.30 3.23 -5.15
N ILE A 24 3.04 3.67 -6.38
CA ILE A 24 1.68 4.04 -6.82
C ILE A 24 0.76 2.82 -6.87
N ASN A 25 1.24 1.72 -7.46
CA ASN A 25 0.48 0.47 -7.49
C ASN A 25 0.32 -0.12 -6.09
N ALA A 26 1.37 -0.12 -5.27
CA ALA A 26 1.28 -0.55 -3.88
C ALA A 26 0.19 0.23 -3.12
N LYS A 27 0.19 1.57 -3.22
CA LYS A 27 -0.84 2.42 -2.61
C LYS A 27 -2.24 2.07 -3.12
N LEU A 28 -2.41 1.89 -4.43
CA LEU A 28 -3.70 1.54 -5.03
C LEU A 28 -4.28 0.25 -4.45
N PHE A 29 -3.48 -0.81 -4.35
CA PHE A 29 -3.96 -2.09 -3.82
C PHE A 29 -4.21 -2.07 -2.31
N LEU A 30 -3.41 -1.33 -1.53
CA LEU A 30 -3.69 -1.11 -0.11
C LEU A 30 -5.02 -0.37 0.11
N LEU A 31 -5.30 0.66 -0.69
CA LEU A 31 -6.57 1.38 -0.63
C LEU A 31 -7.77 0.50 -1.02
N LYS A 32 -7.61 -0.40 -2.01
CA LYS A 32 -8.63 -1.41 -2.33
C LYS A 32 -8.89 -2.36 -1.16
N ALA A 33 -7.85 -2.79 -0.46
CA ALA A 33 -8.00 -3.65 0.72
C ALA A 33 -8.75 -2.92 1.86
N ILE A 34 -8.39 -1.66 2.14
CA ILE A 34 -9.07 -0.83 3.15
C ILE A 34 -10.54 -0.59 2.78
N ALA A 35 -10.85 -0.38 1.50
CA ALA A 35 -12.23 -0.19 1.05
C ALA A 35 -13.11 -1.41 1.35
N ILE A 36 -12.55 -2.62 1.28
CA ILE A 36 -13.26 -3.85 1.66
C ILE A 36 -13.38 -3.95 3.19
N ILE A 37 -12.30 -3.68 3.94
CA ILE A 37 -12.33 -3.71 5.41
C ILE A 37 -13.43 -2.78 5.96
N LYS A 38 -13.58 -1.57 5.39
CA LYS A 38 -14.63 -0.61 5.77
C LYS A 38 -16.07 -1.11 5.54
N GLN A 39 -16.26 -2.16 4.76
CA GLN A 39 -17.56 -2.79 4.50
C GLN A 39 -17.81 -4.00 5.41
N LEU A 40 -16.84 -4.39 6.24
CA LEU A 40 -16.97 -5.50 7.18
C LEU A 40 -17.52 -4.98 8.52
N ASP A 41 -18.39 -5.76 9.15
CA ASP A 41 -18.88 -5.48 10.51
C ASP A 41 -17.90 -5.91 11.62
N TYR A 42 -16.69 -6.34 11.23
CA TYR A 42 -15.65 -6.82 12.13
C TYR A 42 -14.26 -6.42 11.62
N SER A 43 -13.28 -6.38 12.52
CA SER A 43 -11.89 -6.10 12.14
C SER A 43 -11.25 -7.29 11.42
N HIS A 44 -10.59 -7.01 10.29
CA HIS A 44 -9.91 -8.04 9.51
C HIS A 44 -8.51 -8.30 10.08
N PRO A 45 -8.04 -9.55 10.23
CA PRO A 45 -6.74 -9.86 10.83
C PRO A 45 -5.54 -9.24 10.09
N ASP A 46 -5.69 -8.90 8.81
CA ASP A 46 -4.66 -8.25 8.00
C ASP A 46 -4.72 -6.70 8.04
N GLU A 47 -5.68 -6.11 8.75
CA GLU A 47 -5.92 -4.65 8.78
C GLU A 47 -4.70 -3.85 9.24
N ASP A 48 -4.10 -4.22 10.37
CA ASP A 48 -2.94 -3.50 10.93
C ASP A 48 -1.75 -3.49 9.96
N ASN A 49 -1.51 -4.62 9.29
CA ASN A 49 -0.46 -4.75 8.30
C ASN A 49 -0.74 -3.83 7.09
N ILE A 50 -1.98 -3.83 6.59
CA ILE A 50 -2.38 -2.98 5.45
C ILE A 50 -2.23 -1.50 5.79
N VAL A 51 -2.67 -1.08 6.98
CA VAL A 51 -2.54 0.31 7.43
C VAL A 51 -1.09 0.72 7.61
N THR A 52 -0.26 -0.18 8.15
CA THR A 52 1.18 0.06 8.33
C THR A 52 1.90 0.19 6.99
N ASP A 53 1.63 -0.71 6.06
CA ASP A 53 2.20 -0.67 4.70
C ASP A 53 1.77 0.61 3.96
N LEU A 54 0.51 1.05 4.15
CA LEU A 54 0.03 2.29 3.53
C LEU A 54 0.79 3.52 4.06
N LYS A 55 0.95 3.63 5.38
CA LYS A 55 1.72 4.73 5.99
C LYS A 55 3.16 4.76 5.48
N LEU A 56 3.79 3.59 5.36
CA LEU A 56 5.14 3.46 4.81
C LEU A 56 5.21 3.94 3.36
N ILE A 57 4.28 3.51 2.51
CA ILE A 57 4.25 3.89 1.10
C ILE A 57 3.98 5.38 0.93
N GLU A 58 3.05 5.96 1.68
CA GLU A 58 2.79 7.41 1.64
C GLU A 58 4.00 8.24 2.07
N PHE A 59 4.72 7.79 3.10
CA PHE A 59 5.98 8.40 3.52
C PHE A 59 7.04 8.32 2.40
N ASN A 60 7.20 7.15 1.77
CA ASN A 60 8.16 6.95 0.68
C ASN A 60 7.83 7.82 -0.54
N ILE A 61 6.55 7.92 -0.91
CA ILE A 61 6.08 8.79 -1.99
C ILE A 61 6.41 10.25 -1.71
N LYS A 62 6.05 10.74 -0.52
CA LYS A 62 6.34 12.12 -0.09
C LYS A 62 7.84 12.43 -0.12
N LYS A 63 8.67 11.50 0.35
CA LYS A 63 10.13 11.66 0.39
C LYS A 63 10.73 11.74 -1.00
N GLN A 64 10.24 10.93 -1.93
CA GLN A 64 10.69 10.90 -3.31
C GLN A 64 10.29 12.17 -4.09
N ASN A 65 9.10 12.71 -3.83
CA ASN A 65 8.60 13.93 -4.46
C ASN A 65 9.25 15.22 -3.91
N LYS A 66 10.00 15.12 -2.80
CA LYS A 66 10.70 16.28 -2.23
C LYS A 66 11.76 16.80 -3.21
N ALA A 67 11.65 18.09 -3.55
CA ALA A 67 12.64 18.77 -4.39
C ALA A 67 14.05 18.62 -3.80
N GLY A 68 15.04 18.35 -4.66
CA GLY A 68 16.43 18.13 -4.26
C GLY A 68 16.71 16.79 -3.57
N TYR A 69 15.76 15.85 -3.51
CA TYR A 69 16.02 14.52 -2.95
C TYR A 69 17.01 13.73 -3.82
N LYS A 70 18.24 13.58 -3.34
CA LYS A 70 19.36 12.99 -4.09
C LYS A 70 19.27 11.47 -4.33
N LYS A 71 18.29 10.78 -3.75
CA LYS A 71 18.13 9.31 -3.85
C LYS A 71 16.78 8.91 -4.47
N LYS A 72 16.34 9.65 -5.48
CA LYS A 72 15.18 9.26 -6.31
C LYS A 72 15.43 7.83 -6.84
N GLY A 73 14.46 6.95 -6.67
CA GLY A 73 14.53 5.54 -7.07
C GLY A 73 14.86 4.60 -5.92
N LYS A 74 15.33 5.13 -4.77
CA LYS A 74 15.74 4.28 -3.65
C LYS A 74 14.56 3.52 -3.05
N TYR A 75 13.45 4.23 -2.80
CA TYR A 75 12.27 3.70 -2.13
C TYR A 75 11.07 3.51 -3.07
N CYS A 76 10.97 4.36 -4.10
CA CYS A 76 9.99 4.24 -5.16
C CYS A 76 10.71 4.44 -6.51
N LYS A 77 10.56 3.52 -7.46
CA LYS A 77 11.12 3.69 -8.81
C LYS A 77 10.16 4.59 -9.60
N SER A 78 10.51 5.86 -9.72
CA SER A 78 9.74 6.90 -10.43
C SER A 78 8.33 7.17 -9.89
N ILE A 79 8.13 8.39 -9.42
CA ILE A 79 6.83 8.98 -9.08
C ILE A 79 6.77 10.33 -9.79
#